data_AF-A0A2V7AIF7-F1
#
_entry.id   AF-A0A2V7AIF7-F1
#
_cell.length_a   1.000
_cell.length_b   1.000
_cell.length_c   1.000
_cell.angle_alpha   90.00
_cell.angle_beta   90.00
_cell.angle_gamma   90.00
#
_symmetry.space_group_name_H-M   'P 1'
#
loop_
_entity.id
_entity.type
_entity.pdbx_description
1 polymer ?
#
loop_
_entity_poly.entity_id
_entity_poly.type
_entity_poly.pdbx_seq_one_letter_code
_entity_poly.pdbx_strand_id
1 'polypeptide(L)'
;MLRNVALSVLGLAVVSAGCGSDQREWMKVDQKYTTEEFRRDFAQCTVKGILDEECMKARGWVAVTPPKAEQKKEDPLSQPAGRSPRR
;
A
#
# COMPACT_ATOMS: atom_id res chain seq x y z
N MET A 1 34.66 -21.59 33.89
CA MET A 1 33.71 -21.34 34.99
C MET A 1 33.28 -19.87 34.92
N LEU A 2 31.97 -19.64 34.77
CA LEU A 2 31.24 -18.35 34.87
C LEU A 2 31.60 -17.28 33.81
N ARG A 3 30.70 -16.53 33.17
CA ARG A 3 29.28 -16.24 33.39
C ARG A 3 28.76 -15.44 32.17
N ASN A 4 27.50 -15.68 31.82
CA ASN A 4 26.69 -14.91 30.87
C ASN A 4 26.77 -13.40 31.08
N VAL A 5 26.93 -12.65 29.99
CA VAL A 5 26.25 -11.35 29.80
C VAL A 5 25.73 -11.34 28.37
N ALA A 6 24.49 -11.79 28.20
CA ALA A 6 23.74 -11.62 26.98
C ALA A 6 23.48 -10.11 26.81
N LEU A 7 24.27 -9.46 25.95
CA LEU A 7 24.05 -8.08 25.54
C LEU A 7 22.93 -8.06 24.48
N SER A 8 21.69 -8.14 24.94
CA SER A 8 20.51 -7.79 24.16
C SER A 8 20.47 -6.28 23.97
N VAL A 9 21.18 -5.77 22.96
CA VAL A 9 20.99 -4.39 22.48
C VAL A 9 19.79 -4.40 21.54
N LEU A 10 18.63 -4.06 22.10
CA LEU A 10 17.38 -3.85 21.39
C LEU A 10 17.51 -2.57 20.55
N GLY A 11 17.93 -2.72 19.29
CA GLY A 11 17.97 -1.63 18.34
C GLY A 11 16.54 -1.19 17.97
N LEU A 12 16.10 -0.04 18.46
CA LEU A 12 14.91 0.65 17.95
C LEU A 12 15.23 1.14 16.52
N ALA A 13 14.90 0.32 15.53
CA ALA A 13 14.85 0.77 14.15
C ALA A 13 13.59 1.63 13.98
N VAL A 14 13.78 2.95 13.98
CA VAL A 14 12.76 3.91 13.52
C VAL A 14 12.63 3.70 12.01
N VAL A 15 11.66 2.89 11.60
CA VAL A 15 11.32 2.73 10.19
C VAL A 15 10.52 3.96 9.77
N SER A 16 11.19 4.86 9.04
CA SER A 16 10.52 5.89 8.25
C SER A 16 9.64 5.20 7.21
N ALA A 17 8.35 5.09 7.52
CA ALA A 17 7.35 4.64 6.56
C ALA A 17 7.35 5.64 5.38
N GLY A 18 7.96 5.23 4.27
CA GLY A 18 8.02 6.02 3.05
C GLY A 18 6.61 6.34 2.56
N CYS A 19 6.36 7.63 2.32
CA CYS A 19 5.18 8.14 1.61
C CYS A 19 5.35 7.84 0.10
N GLY A 20 5.38 6.57 -0.25
CA GLY A 20 5.37 6.09 -1.63
C GLY A 20 4.05 5.37 -1.83
N SER A 21 3.14 5.99 -2.57
CA SER A 21 1.80 5.49 -2.85
C SER A 21 1.85 4.29 -3.80
N ASP A 22 2.35 3.17 -3.31
CA ASP A 22 1.89 1.87 -3.77
C ASP A 22 0.49 1.67 -3.18
N GLN A 23 -0.51 2.29 -3.81
CA GLN A 23 -1.93 2.29 -3.38
C GLN A 23 -2.61 0.95 -3.68
N ARG A 24 -1.89 -0.17 -3.54
CA ARG A 24 -2.50 -1.49 -3.64
C ARG A 24 -3.25 -1.77 -2.35
N GLU A 25 -4.54 -2.02 -2.49
CA GLU A 25 -5.38 -2.42 -1.38
C GLU A 25 -5.28 -3.94 -1.23
N TRP A 26 -5.25 -4.44 0.00
CA TRP A 26 -5.13 -5.87 0.29
C TRP A 26 -6.33 -6.34 1.09
N MET A 27 -6.89 -7.48 0.69
CA MET A 27 -8.07 -8.06 1.31
C MET A 27 -7.93 -9.58 1.37
N LYS A 28 -8.40 -10.19 2.47
CA LYS A 28 -8.72 -11.62 2.48
C LYS A 28 -10.16 -11.77 2.00
N VAL A 29 -10.36 -12.41 0.84
CA VAL A 29 -11.68 -12.49 0.19
C VAL A 29 -12.59 -13.52 0.88
N ASP A 30 -12.01 -14.62 1.36
CA ASP A 30 -12.77 -15.78 1.85
C ASP A 30 -12.87 -15.89 3.37
N GLN A 31 -12.27 -14.95 4.11
CA GLN A 31 -12.22 -15.00 5.57
C GLN A 31 -12.25 -13.62 6.21
N LYS A 32 -12.84 -13.55 7.40
CA LYS A 32 -12.76 -12.35 8.24
C LYS A 32 -11.32 -12.15 8.71
N TYR A 33 -10.92 -10.89 8.83
CA TYR A 33 -9.62 -10.51 9.34
C TYR A 33 -9.72 -9.21 10.12
N THR A 34 -8.79 -9.00 11.05
CA THR A 34 -8.67 -7.74 11.77
C THR A 34 -7.58 -6.86 11.19
N THR A 35 -7.64 -5.58 11.55
CA THR A 35 -6.60 -4.62 11.21
C THR A 35 -5.27 -4.96 11.88
N GLU A 36 -5.27 -5.58 13.07
CA GLU A 36 -4.02 -6.00 13.72
C GLU A 36 -3.34 -7.12 12.95
N GLU A 37 -4.10 -8.10 12.45
CA GLU A 37 -3.57 -9.17 11.61
C GLU A 37 -2.94 -8.61 10.34
N PHE A 38 -3.65 -7.71 9.64
CA PHE A 38 -3.13 -7.04 8.46
C PHE A 38 -1.80 -6.34 8.76
N ARG A 39 -1.74 -5.52 9.81
CA ARG A 39 -0.53 -4.77 10.17
C ARG A 39 0.64 -5.70 10.50
N ARG A 40 0.37 -6.80 11.21
CA ARG A 40 1.39 -7.80 11.56
C ARG A 40 1.96 -8.46 10.31
N ASP A 41 1.09 -8.93 9.42
CA ASP A 41 1.49 -9.63 8.21
C ASP A 41 2.16 -8.68 7.22
N PHE A 42 1.65 -7.45 7.06
CA PHE A 42 2.25 -6.40 6.25
C PHE A 42 3.68 -6.07 6.74
N ALA A 43 3.88 -5.91 8.04
CA ALA A 43 5.21 -5.65 8.59
C ALA A 43 6.16 -6.85 8.42
N GLN A 44 5.66 -8.09 8.56
CA GLN A 44 6.46 -9.30 8.36
C GLN A 44 6.83 -9.54 6.90
N CYS A 45 5.94 -9.18 5.96
CA CYS A 45 6.18 -9.30 4.53
C CYS A 45 6.89 -8.08 3.93
N THR A 46 7.11 -7.00 4.70
CA THR A 46 7.88 -5.85 4.24
C THR A 46 9.36 -6.06 4.53
N VAL A 47 10.14 -6.29 3.48
CA VAL A 47 11.60 -6.49 3.57
C VAL A 47 12.29 -5.28 2.98
N LYS A 48 13.13 -4.62 3.80
CA LYS A 48 13.87 -3.39 3.39
C LYS A 48 12.97 -2.28 2.81
N GLY A 49 11.74 -2.18 3.32
CA GLY A 49 10.77 -1.17 2.88
C GLY A 49 10.02 -1.53 1.59
N ILE A 50 10.23 -2.74 1.05
CA ILE A 50 9.49 -3.26 -0.11
C ILE A 50 8.56 -4.37 0.38
N LEU A 51 7.28 -4.28 0.03
CA LEU A 51 6.30 -5.31 0.35
C LEU A 51 6.49 -6.51 -0.57
N ASP A 52 6.73 -7.68 0.02
CA ASP A 52 6.78 -8.95 -0.69
C ASP A 52 5.35 -9.47 -0.92
N GLU A 53 4.94 -9.47 -2.19
CA GLU A 53 3.63 -9.95 -2.59
C GLU A 53 3.43 -11.45 -2.42
N GLU A 54 4.48 -12.25 -2.61
CA GLU A 54 4.37 -13.70 -2.48
C GLU A 54 4.15 -14.07 -1.01
N CYS A 55 4.82 -13.36 -0.10
CA CYS A 55 4.58 -13.47 1.33
C CYS A 55 3.14 -13.08 1.71
N MET A 56 2.61 -11.98 1.15
CA MET A 56 1.23 -11.56 1.39
C MET A 56 0.21 -12.58 0.86
N LYS A 57 0.40 -13.06 -0.38
CA LYS A 57 -0.45 -14.09 -1.01
C LYS A 57 -0.41 -15.42 -0.26
N ALA A 58 0.76 -15.86 0.20
CA ALA A 58 0.90 -17.08 1.01
C ALA A 58 0.12 -17.01 2.35
N ARG A 59 -0.13 -15.80 2.85
CA ARG A 59 -0.95 -15.55 4.06
C ARG A 59 -2.44 -15.32 3.74
N GLY A 60 -2.83 -15.49 2.48
CA GLY A 60 -4.20 -15.34 1.99
C GLY A 60 -4.61 -13.90 1.69
N TRP A 61 -3.66 -12.95 1.67
CA TRP A 61 -3.95 -11.59 1.24
C TRP A 61 -3.97 -11.51 -0.29
N VAL A 62 -5.04 -10.93 -0.82
CA VAL A 62 -5.22 -10.70 -2.25
C VAL A 62 -5.09 -9.21 -2.52
N ALA A 63 -4.26 -8.86 -3.50
CA ALA A 63 -4.16 -7.49 -3.99
C ALA A 63 -5.44 -7.15 -4.77
N VAL A 64 -6.21 -6.21 -4.24
CA VAL A 64 -7.35 -5.60 -4.89
C VAL A 64 -6.80 -4.40 -5.64
N THR A 65 -6.87 -4.48 -6.97
CA THR A 65 -6.65 -3.28 -7.77
C THR A 65 -7.98 -2.57 -7.84
N PRO A 66 -8.15 -1.38 -7.25
CA PRO A 66 -9.35 -0.59 -7.51
C PRO A 66 -9.45 -0.42 -9.04
N PRO A 67 -10.63 -0.61 -9.64
CA PRO A 67 -10.79 -0.37 -11.07
C PRO A 67 -10.24 1.02 -11.34
N LYS A 68 -9.27 1.13 -12.26
CA LYS A 68 -8.71 2.42 -12.69
C LYS A 68 -9.90 3.34 -12.85
N ALA A 69 -9.98 4.40 -12.02
CA ALA A 69 -10.97 5.44 -12.21
C ALA A 69 -10.87 5.79 -13.68
N GLU A 70 -11.93 5.45 -14.42
CA GLU A 70 -12.00 5.67 -15.85
C GLU A 70 -11.63 7.13 -16.02
N GLN A 71 -10.51 7.41 -16.70
CA GLN A 71 -10.14 8.79 -16.98
C GLN A 71 -11.39 9.38 -17.58
N LYS A 72 -12.01 10.31 -16.86
CA LYS A 72 -13.20 11.02 -17.29
C LYS A 72 -12.79 11.59 -18.63
N LYS A 73 -13.17 10.92 -19.74
CA LYS A 73 -12.87 11.41 -21.08
C LYS A 73 -13.39 12.82 -21.05
N GLU A 74 -12.49 13.79 -21.21
CA GLU A 74 -12.89 15.18 -21.32
C GLU A 74 -13.99 15.23 -22.36
N ASP A 75 -15.19 15.62 -21.93
CA ASP A 75 -16.34 15.70 -22.82
C ASP A 75 -15.95 16.66 -23.95
N PRO A 76 -15.93 16.21 -25.23
CA PRO A 76 -15.59 17.06 -26.36
C PRO A 76 -16.47 18.32 -26.46
N LEU A 77 -17.62 18.37 -25.77
CA LEU A 77 -18.50 19.54 -25.67
C LEU A 77 -18.07 20.57 -24.61
N SER A 78 -16.98 20.36 -23.87
CA SER A 78 -16.47 21.35 -22.92
C SER A 78 -15.81 22.56 -23.60
N GLN A 79 -15.76 22.61 -24.94
CA GLN A 79 -15.39 23.83 -25.66
C GLN A 79 -16.45 24.91 -25.40
N PRO A 80 -16.12 26.02 -24.70
CA PRO A 80 -17.03 27.14 -24.65
C PRO A 80 -17.21 27.67 -26.08
N ALA A 81 -18.45 27.65 -26.56
CA ALA A 81 -18.81 28.18 -27.86
C ALA A 81 -18.31 29.62 -28.00
N GLY A 82 -17.40 29.80 -28.96
CA GLY A 82 -16.97 31.05 -29.60
C GLY A 82 -17.26 32.36 -28.89
N ARG A 83 -16.22 32.96 -28.29
CA ARG A 83 -16.17 34.41 -28.07
C ARG A 83 -15.31 35.07 -29.14
N SER A 84 -15.87 35.26 -30.33
CA SER A 84 -15.74 36.47 -31.17
C SER A 84 -16.43 36.25 -32.51
N PRO A 85 -17.34 37.16 -32.90
CA PRO A 85 -17.03 37.92 -34.10
C PRO A 85 -17.31 39.43 -33.95
N ARG A 86 -16.41 40.21 -34.57
CA ARG A 86 -16.48 41.63 -34.96
C ARG A 86 -17.87 42.28 -34.92
N ARG A 87 -17.93 43.47 -34.31
CA ARG A 87 -18.47 44.68 -34.95
C ARG A 87 -17.70 45.90 -34.49
#